data_AF-A0A1F4XAC4-F1
#
_entry.id   AF-A0A1F4XAC4-F1
#
_cell.length_a   1.000
_cell.length_b   1.000
_cell.length_c   1.000
_cell.angle_alpha   90.00
_cell.angle_beta   90.00
_cell.angle_gamma   90.00
#
_symmetry.space_group_name_H-M   'P 1'
#
loop_
_entity.id
_entity.type
_entity.pdbx_description
1 polymer ?
#
loop_
_entity_poly.entity_id
_entity_poly.type
_entity_poly.pdbx_seq_one_letter_code
_entity_poly.pdbx_strand_id
1 'polypeptide(L)'
;MDFKREFLRHTVATLSYRGEKAVRNAPKGFGDFKAGETTRTPLEILKHIGDLLKWALLLAQGQSGWQEVPPRSWEKEVERFFEELKRLDDYLASELPLGNSAEKIFQGPIADALTHVGQIGMMRRLAEAPVKGENYFKAEIVRGRVGPEQSSKRTEFN
;
A
#
# COMPACT_ATOMS: atom_id res chain seq x y z
N MET A 1 26.55 1.02 2.85
CA MET A 1 25.18 1.54 2.65
C MET A 1 24.65 0.96 1.35
N ASP A 2 23.54 0.22 1.40
CA ASP A 2 22.91 -0.35 0.21
C ASP A 2 21.87 0.64 -0.33
N PHE A 3 22.26 1.45 -1.32
CA PHE A 3 21.38 2.47 -1.89
C PHE A 3 20.12 1.90 -2.55
N LYS A 4 20.16 0.67 -3.06
CA LYS A 4 19.00 0.04 -3.69
C LYS A 4 17.97 -0.37 -2.65
N ARG A 5 18.42 -0.95 -1.53
CA ARG A 5 17.56 -1.24 -0.37
C ARG A 5 16.95 0.04 0.20
N GLU A 6 17.73 1.11 0.31
CA GLU A 6 17.22 2.40 0.78
C GLU A 6 16.17 3.01 -0.15
N PHE A 7 16.36 2.89 -1.47
CA PHE A 7 15.35 3.31 -2.43
C PHE A 7 14.09 2.44 -2.33
N LEU A 8 14.24 1.12 -2.16
CA LEU A 8 13.11 0.21 -1.92
C LEU A 8 12.31 0.59 -0.67
N ARG A 9 12.99 0.95 0.44
CA ARG A 9 12.30 1.47 1.63
C ARG A 9 11.54 2.76 1.34
N HIS A 10 12.08 3.63 0.49
CA HIS A 10 11.39 4.84 0.07
C HIS A 10 10.13 4.52 -0.78
N THR A 11 10.15 3.48 -1.62
CA THR A 11 8.95 3.07 -2.36
C THR A 11 7.88 2.48 -1.43
N VAL A 12 8.26 1.75 -0.37
CA VAL A 12 7.33 1.29 0.67
C VAL A 12 6.69 2.46 1.43
N ALA A 13 7.49 3.45 1.84
CA ALA A 13 6.96 4.69 2.44
C ALA A 13 6.03 5.45 1.47
N THR A 14 6.36 5.47 0.18
CA THR A 14 5.51 6.07 -0.87
C THR A 14 4.17 5.34 -0.99
N LEU A 15 4.19 4.01 -0.99
CA LEU A 15 2.98 3.19 -1.00
C LEU A 15 2.13 3.44 0.25
N SER A 16 2.74 3.50 1.43
CA SER A 16 2.03 3.82 2.68
C SER A 16 1.35 5.19 2.62
N TYR A 17 2.07 6.22 2.19
CA TYR A 17 1.54 7.58 2.09
C TYR A 17 0.35 7.68 1.12
N ARG A 18 0.49 7.08 -0.07
CA ARG A 18 -0.58 7.09 -1.09
C ARG A 18 -1.76 6.19 -0.69
N GLY A 19 -1.47 5.07 -0.05
CA GLY A 19 -2.48 4.13 0.47
C GLY A 19 -3.29 4.73 1.60
N GLU A 20 -2.65 5.35 2.61
CA GLU A 20 -3.31 6.10 3.68
C GLU A 20 -4.32 7.09 3.11
N LYS A 21 -3.85 7.90 2.15
CA LYS A 21 -4.69 8.86 1.48
C LYS A 21 -5.90 8.21 0.79
N ALA A 22 -5.74 7.04 0.16
CA ALA A 22 -6.83 6.36 -0.51
C ALA A 22 -7.87 5.78 0.46
N VAL A 23 -7.43 5.25 1.61
CA VAL A 23 -8.30 4.55 2.58
C VAL A 23 -8.88 5.43 3.67
N ARG A 24 -8.28 6.60 3.96
CA ARG A 24 -8.73 7.49 5.03
C ARG A 24 -10.16 7.98 4.82
N ASN A 25 -10.90 8.10 5.92
CA ASN A 25 -12.26 8.65 5.94
C ASN A 25 -13.17 8.03 4.88
N ALA A 26 -13.01 6.73 4.60
CA ALA A 26 -13.94 5.99 3.76
C ALA A 26 -15.31 5.93 4.45
N PRO A 27 -16.42 6.25 3.75
CA PRO A 27 -17.75 6.18 4.34
C PRO A 27 -18.10 4.72 4.64
N LYS A 28 -19.03 4.53 5.58
CA LYS A 28 -19.60 3.22 5.88
C LYS A 28 -20.18 2.60 4.60
N GLY A 29 -19.89 1.31 4.37
CA GLY A 29 -20.33 0.59 3.17
C GLY A 29 -19.45 0.81 1.93
N PHE A 30 -18.41 1.65 1.99
CA PHE A 30 -17.48 1.82 0.86
C PHE A 30 -16.81 0.51 0.44
N GLY A 31 -16.46 -0.33 1.42
CA GLY A 31 -15.85 -1.64 1.16
C GLY A 31 -16.67 -2.54 0.23
N ASP A 32 -18.00 -2.37 0.24
CA ASP A 32 -18.96 -3.20 -0.51
C ASP A 32 -19.37 -2.56 -1.86
N PHE A 33 -18.90 -1.35 -2.15
CA PHE A 33 -19.23 -0.65 -3.39
C PHE A 33 -18.80 -1.46 -4.62
N LYS A 34 -19.71 -1.65 -5.58
CA LYS A 34 -19.49 -2.44 -6.80
C LYS A 34 -19.72 -1.54 -8.02
N ALA A 35 -18.66 -1.28 -8.78
CA ALA A 35 -18.75 -0.42 -9.97
C ALA A 35 -19.34 -1.15 -11.20
N GLY A 36 -19.34 -2.48 -11.17
CA GLY A 36 -19.89 -3.35 -12.21
C GLY A 36 -19.76 -4.82 -11.81
N GLU A 37 -20.53 -5.68 -12.47
CA GLU A 37 -20.70 -7.10 -12.08
C GLU A 37 -19.38 -7.85 -11.88
N THR A 38 -18.39 -7.61 -12.76
CA THR A 38 -17.09 -8.30 -12.75
C THR A 38 -15.98 -7.55 -12.01
N THR A 39 -16.23 -6.33 -11.54
CA THR A 39 -15.22 -5.49 -10.87
C THR A 39 -14.94 -5.97 -9.45
N ARG A 40 -13.70 -5.88 -8.95
CA ARG A 40 -13.46 -6.08 -7.51
C ARG A 40 -14.07 -4.94 -6.69
N THR A 41 -14.60 -5.24 -5.50
CA THR A 41 -14.98 -4.22 -4.53
C THR A 41 -13.74 -3.56 -3.92
N PRO A 42 -13.84 -2.36 -3.32
CA PRO A 42 -12.72 -1.75 -2.61
C PRO A 42 -12.14 -2.66 -1.52
N LEU A 43 -12.99 -3.41 -0.82
CA LEU A 43 -12.54 -4.38 0.19
C LEU A 43 -11.69 -5.49 -0.42
N GLU A 44 -12.14 -6.08 -1.54
CA GLU A 44 -11.38 -7.12 -2.24
C GLU A 44 -10.04 -6.59 -2.77
N ILE A 45 -10.01 -5.34 -3.25
CA ILE A 45 -8.77 -4.67 -3.69
C ILE A 45 -7.83 -4.45 -2.50
N LEU A 46 -8.31 -3.92 -1.37
CA LEU A 46 -7.48 -3.65 -0.20
C LEU A 46 -6.92 -4.93 0.42
N LYS A 47 -7.76 -5.97 0.53
CA LYS A 47 -7.32 -7.30 0.95
C LYS A 47 -6.19 -7.80 0.05
N HIS A 48 -6.32 -7.65 -1.27
CA HIS A 48 -5.32 -8.10 -2.23
C HIS A 48 -4.00 -7.34 -2.08
N ILE A 49 -4.05 -6.03 -1.83
CA ILE A 49 -2.86 -5.25 -1.47
C ILE A 49 -2.19 -5.84 -0.22
N GLY A 50 -2.95 -6.23 0.80
CA GLY A 50 -2.41 -6.91 1.98
C GLY A 50 -1.70 -8.23 1.64
N ASP A 51 -2.23 -9.02 0.70
CA ASP A 51 -1.59 -10.26 0.23
C ASP A 51 -0.28 -9.97 -0.50
N LEU A 52 -0.25 -8.94 -1.36
CA LEU A 52 0.95 -8.49 -2.06
C LEU A 52 2.05 -8.04 -1.10
N LEU A 53 1.71 -7.34 -0.01
CA LEU A 53 2.68 -6.90 1.00
C LEU A 53 3.28 -8.06 1.78
N LYS A 54 2.44 -9.03 2.17
CA LYS A 54 2.93 -10.27 2.80
C LYS A 54 3.82 -11.06 1.85
N TRP A 55 3.45 -11.13 0.56
CA TRP A 55 4.27 -11.77 -0.46
C TRP A 55 5.61 -11.03 -0.67
N ALA A 56 5.63 -9.71 -0.66
CA ALA A 56 6.85 -8.92 -0.71
C ALA A 56 7.81 -9.26 0.43
N LEU A 57 7.29 -9.43 1.65
CA LEU A 57 8.09 -9.85 2.81
C LEU A 57 8.69 -11.24 2.62
N LEU A 58 7.91 -12.21 2.13
CA LEU A 58 8.42 -13.56 1.83
C LEU A 58 9.55 -13.51 0.78
N LEU A 59 9.36 -12.76 -0.31
CA LEU A 59 10.39 -12.58 -1.33
C LEU A 59 11.65 -11.91 -0.76
N ALA A 60 11.49 -10.89 0.08
CA ALA A 60 12.60 -10.22 0.76
C ALA A 60 13.37 -11.21 1.65
N GLN A 61 12.68 -12.16 2.28
CA GLN A 61 13.24 -13.25 3.07
C GLN A 61 13.80 -14.42 2.24
N GLY A 62 13.74 -14.37 0.91
CA GLY A 62 14.18 -15.46 0.02
C GLY A 62 13.24 -16.67 0.02
N GLN A 63 12.03 -16.50 0.54
CA GLN A 63 11.00 -17.52 0.56
C GLN A 63 10.10 -17.40 -0.67
N SER A 64 9.45 -18.50 -1.01
CA SER A 64 8.42 -18.58 -2.04
C SER A 64 7.08 -18.92 -1.42
N GLY A 65 6.00 -18.52 -2.08
CA GLY A 65 4.65 -18.84 -1.64
C GLY A 65 3.68 -17.67 -1.80
N TRP A 66 2.42 -18.01 -2.05
CA TRP A 66 1.29 -17.11 -2.03
C TRP A 66 0.31 -17.63 -1.00
N GLN A 67 -0.12 -16.78 -0.08
CA GLN A 67 -1.14 -17.15 0.89
C GLN A 67 -2.31 -16.18 0.76
N GLU A 68 -3.39 -16.68 0.20
CA GLU A 68 -4.64 -15.96 0.17
C GLU A 68 -5.35 -16.05 1.53
N VAL A 69 -5.78 -14.90 2.05
CA VAL A 69 -6.54 -14.83 3.31
C VAL A 69 -7.97 -14.36 2.99
N PRO A 70 -9.03 -14.94 3.55
CA PRO A 70 -10.38 -14.41 3.37
C PRO A 70 -10.45 -12.92 3.79
N PRO A 71 -11.20 -12.07 3.06
CA PRO A 71 -11.33 -10.66 3.41
C PRO A 71 -11.99 -10.48 4.77
N ARG A 72 -11.46 -9.55 5.57
CA ARG A 72 -12.03 -9.11 6.85
C ARG A 72 -12.94 -7.89 6.63
N SER A 73 -13.34 -7.21 7.71
CA SER A 73 -14.00 -5.90 7.56
C SER A 73 -13.05 -4.88 6.94
N TRP A 74 -13.59 -3.80 6.37
CA TRP A 74 -12.80 -2.71 5.80
C TRP A 74 -11.75 -2.18 6.78
N GLU A 75 -12.15 -1.91 8.02
CA GLU A 75 -11.27 -1.41 9.08
C GLU A 75 -10.14 -2.40 9.39
N LYS A 76 -10.45 -3.70 9.41
CA LYS A 76 -9.46 -4.76 9.64
C LYS A 76 -8.50 -4.94 8.48
N GLU A 77 -8.92 -4.72 7.24
CA GLU A 77 -8.00 -4.72 6.09
C GLU A 77 -7.17 -3.43 6.05
N VAL A 78 -7.67 -2.28 6.53
CA VAL A 78 -6.86 -1.07 6.70
C VAL A 78 -5.79 -1.26 7.78
N GLU A 79 -6.15 -1.83 8.94
CA GLU A 79 -5.19 -2.20 9.99
C GLU A 79 -4.10 -3.13 9.41
N ARG A 80 -4.52 -4.22 8.76
CA ARG A 80 -3.61 -5.20 8.15
C ARG A 80 -2.69 -4.56 7.10
N PHE A 81 -3.21 -3.65 6.26
CA PHE A 81 -2.40 -2.94 5.26
C PHE A 81 -1.20 -2.24 5.91
N PHE A 82 -1.42 -1.51 7.00
CA PHE A 82 -0.33 -0.83 7.72
C PHE A 82 0.56 -1.80 8.52
N GLU A 83 0.01 -2.88 9.08
CA GLU A 83 0.80 -3.92 9.76
C GLU A 83 1.79 -4.60 8.80
N GLU A 84 1.34 -5.01 7.61
CA GLU A 84 2.21 -5.67 6.63
C GLU A 84 3.23 -4.69 6.01
N LEU A 85 2.85 -3.43 5.79
CA LEU A 85 3.81 -2.37 5.43
C LEU A 85 4.91 -2.21 6.47
N LYS A 86 4.54 -2.20 7.76
CA LYS A 86 5.49 -2.10 8.87
C LYS A 86 6.42 -3.31 8.91
N ARG A 87 5.89 -4.54 8.81
CA ARG A 87 6.71 -5.75 8.80
C ARG A 87 7.72 -5.76 7.65
N LEU A 88 7.28 -5.33 6.45
CA LEU A 88 8.16 -5.22 5.29
C LEU A 88 9.25 -4.16 5.54
N ASP A 89 8.91 -2.95 5.97
CA ASP A 89 9.92 -1.92 6.22
C ASP A 89 10.88 -2.30 7.35
N ASP A 90 10.40 -2.93 8.43
CA ASP A 90 11.25 -3.42 9.52
C ASP A 90 12.28 -4.43 9.01
N TYR A 91 11.88 -5.35 8.11
CA TYR A 91 12.81 -6.28 7.49
C TYR A 91 13.82 -5.57 6.60
N LEU A 92 13.36 -4.64 5.75
CA LEU A 92 14.22 -3.85 4.89
C LEU A 92 15.17 -2.92 5.66
N ALA A 93 14.79 -2.50 6.86
CA ALA A 93 15.61 -1.68 7.77
C ALA A 93 16.67 -2.50 8.52
N SER A 94 16.51 -3.82 8.57
CA SER A 94 17.44 -4.71 9.26
C SER A 94 18.73 -4.96 8.47
N GLU A 95 19.72 -5.56 9.12
CA GLU A 95 20.97 -6.02 8.50
C GLU A 95 20.84 -7.41 7.84
N LEU A 96 19.65 -8.02 7.85
CA LEU A 96 19.45 -9.33 7.21
C LEU A 96 19.59 -9.21 5.68
N PRO A 97 20.17 -10.21 5.00
CA PRO A 97 20.34 -10.17 3.55
C PRO A 97 18.99 -10.23 2.82
N LEU A 98 18.85 -9.54 1.69
CA LEU A 98 17.68 -9.73 0.83
C LEU A 98 17.84 -11.04 0.06
N GLY A 99 16.83 -11.91 0.13
CA GLY A 99 16.80 -13.15 -0.65
C GLY A 99 16.47 -12.94 -2.13
N ASN A 100 15.97 -11.75 -2.52
CA ASN A 100 15.75 -11.35 -3.90
C ASN A 100 16.22 -9.90 -4.13
N SER A 101 16.49 -9.53 -5.39
CA SER A 101 16.92 -8.17 -5.69
C SER A 101 15.84 -7.13 -5.37
N ALA A 102 16.26 -5.94 -4.94
CA ALA A 102 15.34 -4.85 -4.61
C ALA A 102 14.44 -4.47 -5.79
N GLU A 103 14.98 -4.54 -7.01
CA GLU A 103 14.25 -4.27 -8.24
C GLU A 103 13.11 -5.27 -8.47
N LYS A 104 13.30 -6.56 -8.19
CA LYS A 104 12.26 -7.58 -8.36
C LYS A 104 11.16 -7.44 -7.31
N ILE A 105 11.52 -7.13 -6.07
CA ILE A 105 10.57 -6.87 -4.98
C ILE A 105 9.74 -5.61 -5.31
N PHE A 106 10.36 -4.58 -5.88
CA PHE A 106 9.65 -3.42 -6.37
C PHE A 106 8.72 -3.77 -7.55
N GLN A 107 9.28 -4.40 -8.59
CA GLN A 107 8.60 -4.70 -9.86
C GLN A 107 7.34 -5.53 -9.68
N GLY A 108 7.39 -6.55 -8.81
CA GLY A 108 6.24 -7.41 -8.54
C GLY A 108 5.29 -6.75 -7.54
N PRO A 109 5.38 -7.08 -6.25
CA PRO A 109 4.34 -6.74 -5.29
C PRO A 109 4.13 -5.25 -5.04
N ILE A 110 5.20 -4.43 -4.97
CA ILE A 110 5.06 -3.01 -4.58
C ILE A 110 4.46 -2.19 -5.72
N ALA A 111 4.91 -2.37 -6.95
CA ALA A 111 4.36 -1.68 -8.11
C ALA A 111 2.91 -2.09 -8.38
N ASP A 112 2.58 -3.37 -8.18
CA ASP A 112 1.21 -3.87 -8.29
C ASP A 112 0.29 -3.27 -7.20
N ALA A 113 0.75 -3.25 -5.94
CA ALA A 113 0.03 -2.58 -4.86
C ALA A 113 -0.24 -1.09 -5.13
N LEU A 114 0.74 -0.36 -5.68
CA LEU A 114 0.55 1.05 -6.09
C LEU A 114 -0.52 1.20 -7.18
N THR A 115 -0.62 0.25 -8.11
CA THR A 115 -1.64 0.22 -9.16
C THR A 115 -3.03 0.01 -8.54
N HIS A 116 -3.15 -0.92 -7.60
CA HIS A 116 -4.38 -1.18 -6.87
C HIS A 116 -4.82 -0.03 -5.95
N VAL A 117 -3.88 0.70 -5.33
CA VAL A 117 -4.19 1.96 -4.62
C VAL A 117 -4.84 2.98 -5.57
N GLY A 118 -4.38 3.04 -6.82
CA GLY A 118 -5.01 3.86 -7.87
C GLY A 118 -6.46 3.47 -8.15
N GLN A 119 -6.74 2.16 -8.19
CA GLN A 119 -8.10 1.64 -8.35
C GLN A 119 -9.00 2.04 -7.18
N ILE A 120 -8.55 1.90 -5.93
CA ILE A 120 -9.30 2.39 -4.76
C ILE A 120 -9.60 3.89 -4.89
N GLY A 121 -8.61 4.69 -5.28
CA GLY A 121 -8.79 6.12 -5.52
C GLY A 121 -9.85 6.45 -6.59
N MET A 122 -9.94 5.64 -7.64
CA MET A 122 -11.02 5.76 -8.64
C MET A 122 -12.38 5.36 -8.07
N MET A 123 -12.44 4.24 -7.34
CA MET A 123 -13.67 3.76 -6.69
C MET A 123 -14.21 4.78 -5.68
N ARG A 124 -13.33 5.50 -4.96
CA ARG A 124 -13.72 6.62 -4.08
C ARG A 124 -14.51 7.69 -4.82
N ARG A 125 -14.14 8.02 -6.07
CA ARG A 125 -14.87 9.01 -6.89
C ARG A 125 -16.21 8.48 -7.37
N LEU A 126 -16.26 7.22 -7.82
CA LEU A 126 -17.48 6.58 -8.28
C LEU A 126 -18.51 6.40 -7.16
N ALA A 127 -18.04 6.18 -5.92
CA ALA A 127 -18.88 6.11 -4.73
C ALA A 127 -19.17 7.50 -4.10
N GLU A 128 -19.04 8.58 -4.87
CA GLU A 128 -19.32 9.97 -4.45
C GLU A 128 -18.56 10.43 -3.19
N ALA A 129 -17.42 9.80 -2.89
CA ALA A 129 -16.60 10.10 -1.72
C ALA A 129 -15.13 10.37 -2.12
N PRO A 130 -14.87 11.39 -2.98
CA PRO A 130 -13.58 11.60 -3.59
C PRO A 130 -12.51 12.01 -2.58
N VAL A 131 -11.28 11.56 -2.82
CA VAL A 131 -10.10 12.06 -2.12
C VAL A 131 -9.46 13.18 -2.94
N LYS A 132 -9.13 14.30 -2.31
CA LYS A 132 -8.52 15.46 -2.98
C LYS A 132 -7.20 15.11 -3.67
N GLY A 133 -6.95 15.72 -4.82
CA GLY A 133 -5.67 15.63 -5.53
C GLY A 133 -4.52 16.15 -4.66
N GLU A 134 -3.30 15.70 -4.91
CA GLU A 134 -2.12 16.19 -4.19
C GLU A 134 -0.89 16.07 -5.07
N ASN A 135 0.00 17.04 -4.93
CA ASN A 135 1.31 17.04 -5.56
C ASN A 135 2.26 16.15 -4.75
N TYR A 136 2.36 14.87 -5.12
CA TYR A 136 3.27 13.92 -4.45
C TYR A 136 4.75 14.28 -4.56
N PHE A 137 5.16 15.11 -5.53
CA PHE A 137 6.53 15.62 -5.61
C PHE A 137 6.84 16.60 -4.48
N LYS A 138 5.84 17.33 -3.97
CA LYS A 138 5.97 18.21 -2.79
C LYS A 138 5.62 17.52 -1.47
N ALA A 139 5.13 16.29 -1.51
CA ALA A 139 4.75 15.54 -0.32
C ALA A 139 5.99 15.13 0.49
N GLU A 140 5.87 15.20 1.81
CA GLU A 140 6.92 14.78 2.72
C GLU A 140 6.82 13.27 3.00
N ILE A 141 7.45 12.48 2.13
CA ILE A 141 7.50 11.02 2.22
C ILE A 141 8.85 10.61 2.80
N VAL A 142 8.83 9.98 3.98
CA VAL A 142 10.03 9.64 4.75
C VAL A 142 10.08 8.13 4.97
N ARG A 143 11.24 7.51 4.68
CA ARG A 143 11.49 6.09 4.99
C ARG A 143 11.20 5.80 6.47
N GLY A 144 10.64 4.63 6.78
CA GLY A 144 10.21 4.30 8.15
C GLY A 144 8.86 4.87 8.58
N ARG A 145 8.31 5.89 7.89
CA ARG A 145 6.95 6.37 8.14
C ARG A 145 5.94 5.57 7.31
N VAL A 146 5.63 4.37 7.77
CA VAL A 146 4.79 3.41 7.03
C VAL A 146 3.44 3.11 7.69
N GLY A 147 3.08 3.83 8.76
CA GLY A 147 1.79 3.72 9.45
C GLY A 147 0.71 4.71 8.96
N PRO A 148 -0.47 4.73 9.61
CA PRO A 148 -1.56 5.64 9.26
C PRO A 148 -1.24 7.12 9.58
N GLU A 149 -0.29 7.37 10.47
CA GLU A 149 0.15 8.72 10.84
C GLU A 149 1.15 9.26 9.81
N GLN A 150 0.61 9.90 8.78
CA GLN A 150 1.37 10.52 7.69
C GLN A 150 1.56 12.03 7.89
N SER A 151 2.49 12.64 7.15
CA SER A 151 2.73 14.10 7.24
C SER A 151 1.42 14.87 7.04
N SER A 152 1.18 15.88 7.88
CA SER A 152 0.03 16.78 7.76
C SER A 152 0.19 17.80 6.62
N LYS A 153 1.42 17.97 6.10
CA LYS A 153 1.70 18.88 4.99
C LYS A 153 1.14 18.32 3.69
N ARG A 154 0.05 18.91 3.21
CA ARG A 154 -0.59 18.56 1.92
C ARG A 154 -0.54 19.75 0.97
N THR A 155 -0.06 19.54 -0.24
CA THR A 155 0.03 20.61 -1.26
C THR A 155 -0.71 20.17 -2.52
N GLU A 156 -1.72 20.91 -2.94
CA GLU A 156 -2.42 20.65 -4.20
C GLU A 156 -1.61 21.18 -5.40
N PHE A 157 -2.01 20.81 -6.61
CA PHE A 157 -1.48 21.47 -7.81
C PHE A 157 -2.12 22.86 -7.86
N ASN A 158 -1.30 23.91 -7.69
CA ASN A 158 -1.70 25.28 -8.00
C ASN A 158 -1.78 25.48 -9.50
#